data_AF-D8IQS7-F1
#
_entry.id   AF-D8IQS7-F1
#
_cell.length_a   1.000
_cell.length_b   1.000
_cell.length_c   1.000
_cell.angle_alpha   90.00
_cell.angle_beta   90.00
_cell.angle_gamma   90.00
#
_symmetry.space_group_name_H-M   'P 1'
#
loop_
_entity.id
_entity.type
_entity.pdbx_description
1 polymer ?
#
loop_
_entity_poly.entity_id
_entity_poly.type
_entity_poly.pdbx_seq_one_letter_code
_entity_poly.pdbx_strand_id
1 'polypeptide(L)'
;MYVAQARQDAVPAAAGTDTLDPDPAELIAQLSHRILILQQQAQSLARFPANKDGKQQRQLLQQQIRNLYQQLFVLEQQQAQQRRRSDNYLSMALSMAAHAAHHHAHGVALAPSV
;
A
#
# COMPACT_ATOMS: atom_id res chain seq x y z
N MET A 1 -4.50 26.97 46.42
CA MET A 1 -3.29 26.32 45.85
C MET A 1 -3.35 24.83 46.15
N TYR A 2 -3.93 24.01 45.27
CA TYR A 2 -3.59 22.59 45.06
C TYR A 2 -4.15 22.16 43.69
N VAL A 3 -3.51 21.15 43.13
CA VAL A 3 -3.21 20.97 41.70
C VAL A 3 -4.36 20.33 40.93
N ALA A 4 -4.39 20.62 39.63
CA ALA A 4 -5.20 19.94 38.63
C ALA A 4 -5.03 18.42 38.67
N GLN A 5 -6.15 17.69 38.60
CA GLN A 5 -6.16 16.27 38.27
C GLN A 5 -7.30 16.03 37.27
N ALA A 6 -7.04 16.37 36.02
CA ALA A 6 -7.77 15.82 34.90
C ALA A 6 -7.50 14.31 34.88
N ARG A 7 -8.50 13.52 35.29
CA ARG A 7 -8.54 12.09 35.00
C ARG A 7 -8.57 11.96 33.48
N GLN A 8 -7.40 11.67 32.92
CA GLN A 8 -7.29 11.12 31.58
C GLN A 8 -8.01 9.78 31.60
N ASP A 9 -9.21 9.76 31.03
CA ASP A 9 -9.79 8.54 30.52
C ASP A 9 -8.76 7.91 29.60
N ALA A 10 -8.28 6.73 30.01
CA ALA A 10 -7.40 5.91 29.22
C ALA A 10 -8.15 5.54 27.94
N VAL A 11 -7.93 6.34 26.89
CA VAL A 11 -8.23 5.96 25.52
C VAL A 11 -7.45 4.68 25.28
N PRO A 12 -8.11 3.52 25.10
CA PRO A 12 -7.39 2.31 24.76
C PRO A 12 -6.64 2.58 23.46
N ALA A 13 -5.33 2.42 23.55
CA ALA A 13 -4.41 2.47 22.45
C ALA A 13 -4.96 1.62 21.31
N ALA A 14 -5.10 2.25 20.15
CA ALA A 14 -5.17 1.61 18.84
C ALA A 14 -5.95 0.28 18.83
N ALA A 15 -7.28 0.38 18.69
CA ALA A 15 -7.99 -0.54 17.79
C ALA A 15 -7.46 -0.30 16.36
N GLY A 16 -6.20 -0.69 16.15
CA GLY A 16 -5.54 -0.70 14.86
C GLY A 16 -6.14 -1.83 14.06
N THR A 17 -7.14 -1.47 13.26
CA THR A 17 -7.35 -2.05 11.92
C THR A 17 -7.44 -3.57 11.87
N ASP A 18 -8.59 -4.10 12.33
CA ASP A 18 -9.12 -5.38 11.83
C ASP A 18 -9.99 -5.17 10.58
N THR A 19 -9.77 -4.06 9.86
CA THR A 19 -10.05 -4.00 8.44
C THR A 19 -8.86 -4.64 7.75
N LEU A 20 -9.04 -5.88 7.31
CA LEU A 20 -8.24 -6.52 6.27
C LEU A 20 -8.20 -5.58 5.06
N ASP A 21 -7.28 -4.62 5.07
CA ASP A 21 -6.95 -3.84 3.88
C ASP A 21 -6.25 -4.84 2.96
N PRO A 22 -6.89 -5.25 1.85
CA PRO A 22 -6.36 -6.33 1.01
C PRO A 22 -4.97 -5.93 0.53
N ASP A 23 -4.02 -6.87 0.59
CA ASP A 23 -2.62 -6.62 0.20
C ASP A 23 -2.62 -5.99 -1.21
N PRO A 24 -1.98 -4.82 -1.41
CA PRO A 24 -1.92 -4.19 -2.73
C PRO A 24 -1.38 -5.14 -3.82
N ALA A 25 -0.51 -6.09 -3.47
CA ALA A 25 -0.05 -7.13 -4.40
C ALA A 25 -1.18 -8.09 -4.81
N GLU A 26 -2.05 -8.46 -3.88
CA GLU A 26 -3.21 -9.31 -4.15
C GLU A 26 -4.25 -8.57 -5.00
N LEU A 27 -4.53 -7.30 -4.71
CA LEU A 27 -5.40 -6.46 -5.53
C LEU A 27 -4.87 -6.32 -6.97
N ILE A 28 -3.57 -6.10 -7.15
CA ILE A 28 -2.95 -6.06 -8.49
C ILE A 28 -3.14 -7.40 -9.23
N ALA A 29 -2.96 -8.53 -8.55
CA ALA A 29 -3.16 -9.85 -9.13
C ALA A 29 -4.64 -10.07 -9.54
N GLN A 30 -5.59 -9.69 -8.70
CA GLN A 30 -7.02 -9.79 -8.98
C GLN A 30 -7.43 -8.93 -10.18
N LEU A 31 -6.99 -7.66 -10.23
CA LEU A 31 -7.27 -6.76 -11.35
C LEU A 31 -6.64 -7.25 -12.65
N SER A 32 -5.40 -7.73 -12.60
CA SER A 32 -4.71 -8.32 -13.74
C SER A 32 -5.45 -9.55 -14.29
N HIS A 33 -5.91 -10.43 -13.40
CA HIS A 33 -6.71 -11.59 -13.79
C HIS A 33 -8.03 -11.18 -14.44
N ARG A 34 -8.70 -10.16 -13.89
CA ARG A 34 -9.94 -9.63 -14.45
C ARG A 34 -9.73 -9.05 -15.86
N ILE A 35 -8.65 -8.31 -16.08
CA ILE A 35 -8.28 -7.80 -17.41
C ILE A 35 -8.13 -8.95 -18.40
N LEU A 36 -7.43 -10.02 -18.03
CA LEU A 36 -7.21 -11.19 -18.89
C LEU A 36 -8.54 -11.84 -19.30
N ILE A 37 -9.48 -12.02 -18.37
CA ILE A 37 -10.82 -12.54 -18.68
C ILE A 37 -11.56 -11.62 -19.66
N LEU A 38 -11.57 -10.31 -19.42
CA LEU A 38 -12.27 -9.36 -20.30
C LEU A 38 -11.64 -9.29 -21.70
N GLN A 39 -10.33 -9.44 -21.79
CA GLN A 39 -9.64 -9.54 -23.08
C GLN A 39 -10.04 -10.81 -23.84
N GLN A 40 -10.14 -11.95 -23.17
CA GLN A 40 -10.64 -13.18 -23.79
C GLN A 40 -12.08 -13.02 -24.29
N GLN A 41 -12.96 -12.38 -23.50
CA GLN A 41 -14.34 -12.08 -23.91
C GLN A 41 -14.39 -11.12 -25.11
N ALA A 42 -13.53 -10.10 -25.14
CA ALA A 42 -13.44 -9.20 -26.28
C ALA A 42 -12.98 -9.93 -27.55
N GLN A 43 -12.02 -10.85 -27.43
CA GLN A 43 -11.55 -11.69 -28.53
C GLN A 43 -12.61 -12.67 -29.02
N SER A 44 -13.38 -13.29 -28.12
CA SER A 44 -14.47 -14.19 -28.51
C SER A 44 -15.57 -13.45 -29.27
N LEU A 45 -15.92 -12.23 -28.84
CA LEU A 45 -16.87 -11.38 -29.55
C LEU A 45 -16.35 -10.89 -30.91
N ALA A 46 -15.03 -10.71 -31.04
CA ALA A 46 -14.43 -10.35 -32.33
C ALA A 46 -14.55 -11.46 -33.38
N ARG A 47 -14.63 -12.74 -32.96
CA ARG A 47 -14.83 -13.87 -33.88
C ARG A 47 -16.22 -13.92 -34.52
N PHE A 48 -17.22 -13.26 -33.92
CA PHE A 48 -18.60 -13.26 -34.41
C PHE A 48 -19.11 -11.82 -34.67
N PRO A 49 -18.61 -11.14 -35.73
CA PRO A 49 -18.94 -9.75 -36.01
C PRO A 49 -20.38 -9.51 -36.48
N ALA A 50 -21.12 -10.57 -36.83
CA ALA A 50 -22.51 -10.49 -37.28
C ALA A 50 -23.51 -10.15 -36.16
N ASN A 51 -23.07 -10.18 -34.89
CA ASN A 51 -23.93 -9.83 -33.76
C ASN A 51 -24.09 -8.30 -33.65
N LYS A 52 -25.31 -7.79 -33.87
CA LYS A 52 -25.63 -6.34 -33.87
C LYS A 52 -25.24 -5.66 -32.54
N ASP A 53 -25.39 -6.38 -31.43
CA ASP A 53 -25.03 -5.89 -30.09
C ASP A 53 -23.53 -6.06 -29.78
N GLY A 54 -22.82 -6.89 -30.56
CA GLY A 54 -21.40 -7.19 -30.36
C GLY A 54 -20.49 -5.96 -30.55
N LYS A 55 -20.93 -4.93 -31.29
CA LYS A 55 -20.18 -3.67 -31.39
C LYS A 55 -20.25 -2.86 -30.09
N GLN A 56 -21.45 -2.72 -29.51
CA GLN A 56 -21.65 -2.00 -28.25
C GLN A 56 -20.99 -2.75 -27.08
N GLN A 57 -21.16 -4.07 -27.03
CA GLN A 57 -20.55 -4.91 -25.99
C GLN A 57 -19.02 -4.85 -26.03
N ARG A 58 -18.41 -4.84 -27.23
CA ARG A 58 -16.95 -4.64 -27.36
C ARG A 58 -16.50 -3.27 -26.88
N GLN A 59 -17.24 -2.20 -27.20
CA GLN A 59 -16.90 -0.86 -26.71
C GLN A 59 -16.95 -0.79 -25.18
N LEU A 60 -17.98 -1.40 -24.57
CA LEU A 60 -18.12 -1.46 -23.12
C LEU A 60 -16.99 -2.26 -22.47
N LEU A 61 -16.63 -3.43 -23.03
CA LEU A 61 -15.50 -4.22 -22.54
C LEU A 61 -14.17 -3.46 -22.66
N GLN A 62 -13.94 -2.75 -23.77
CA GLN A 62 -12.75 -1.93 -23.96
C GLN A 62 -12.67 -0.78 -22.94
N GLN A 63 -13.79 -0.13 -22.63
CA GLN A 63 -13.86 0.89 -21.59
C GLN A 63 -13.55 0.30 -20.20
N GLN A 64 -14.11 -0.87 -19.88
CA GLN A 64 -13.83 -1.57 -18.63
C GLN A 64 -12.35 -1.95 -18.51
N ILE A 65 -11.76 -2.50 -19.57
CA ILE A 65 -10.33 -2.84 -19.61
C ILE A 65 -9.47 -1.58 -19.39
N ARG A 66 -9.80 -0.47 -20.05
CA ARG A 66 -9.08 0.81 -19.87
C ARG A 66 -9.17 1.31 -18.42
N ASN A 67 -10.34 1.25 -17.80
CA ASN A 67 -10.52 1.66 -16.41
C ASN A 67 -9.72 0.78 -15.45
N LEU A 68 -9.69 -0.54 -15.68
CA LEU A 68 -8.89 -1.46 -14.86
C LEU A 68 -7.39 -1.16 -14.97
N TYR A 69 -6.88 -0.87 -16.16
CA TYR A 69 -5.48 -0.45 -16.32
C TYR A 69 -5.16 0.85 -15.56
N GLN A 70 -6.09 1.81 -15.56
CA GLN A 70 -5.90 3.05 -14.78
C GLN A 70 -5.87 2.78 -13.27
N GLN A 71 -6.74 1.91 -12.78
CA GLN A 71 -6.74 1.51 -11.36
C GLN A 71 -5.45 0.79 -10.98
N LEU A 72 -4.97 -0.13 -11.85
CA LEU A 72 -3.73 -0.87 -11.66
C LEU A 72 -2.53 0.09 -11.60
N PHE A 73 -2.47 1.07 -12.51
CA PHE A 73 -1.41 2.09 -12.50
C PHE A 73 -1.38 2.91 -11.20
N VAL A 74 -2.55 3.33 -10.69
CA VAL A 74 -2.63 4.06 -9.42
C VAL A 74 -2.17 3.20 -8.26
N LEU A 75 -2.59 1.93 -8.20
CA LEU A 75 -2.16 0.98 -7.16
C LEU A 75 -0.65 0.72 -7.20
N GLU A 76 -0.08 0.49 -8.38
CA GLU A 76 1.37 0.32 -8.54
C GLU A 76 2.14 1.56 -8.11
N GLN A 77 1.65 2.75 -8.45
CA GLN A 77 2.24 4.01 -8.03
C GLN A 77 2.22 4.15 -6.50
N GLN A 78 1.10 3.83 -5.86
CA GLN A 78 0.98 3.85 -4.40
C GLN A 78 1.94 2.85 -3.75
N GLN A 79 2.02 1.62 -4.27
CA GLN A 79 2.94 0.61 -3.77
C GLN A 79 4.41 1.05 -3.90
N ALA A 80 4.79 1.63 -5.03
CA ALA A 80 6.14 2.17 -5.24
C ALA A 80 6.45 3.32 -4.27
N GLN A 81 5.49 4.21 -4.01
CA GLN A 81 5.65 5.30 -3.05
C GLN A 81 5.77 4.79 -1.61
N GLN A 82 4.98 3.79 -1.22
CA GLN A 82 5.06 3.17 0.11
C GLN A 82 6.42 2.52 0.32
N ARG A 83 6.95 1.76 -0.65
CA ARG A 83 8.29 1.15 -0.57
C ARG A 83 9.39 2.19 -0.41
N ARG A 84 9.36 3.28 -1.19
CA ARG A 84 10.33 4.37 -1.03
C ARG A 84 10.27 5.02 0.35
N ARG A 85 9.06 5.20 0.91
CA ARG A 85 8.90 5.73 2.26
C ARG A 85 9.46 4.77 3.31
N SER A 86 9.17 3.47 3.21
CA SER A 86 9.72 2.48 4.15
C SER A 86 11.23 2.43 4.12
N ASP A 87 11.86 2.49 2.94
CA ASP A 87 13.32 2.48 2.80
C ASP A 87 13.96 3.73 3.42
N ASN A 88 13.33 4.89 3.26
CA ASN A 88 13.78 6.13 3.88
C ASN A 88 13.67 6.09 5.41
N TYR A 89 12.55 5.59 5.95
CA TYR A 89 12.36 5.43 7.40
C TYR A 89 13.33 4.42 7.99
N LEU A 90 13.56 3.29 7.32
CA LEU A 90 14.55 2.29 7.74
C LEU A 90 15.95 2.90 7.78
N SER A 91 16.35 3.61 6.73
CA SER A 91 17.67 4.26 6.65
C SER A 91 17.85 5.29 7.77
N MET A 92 16.81 6.08 8.06
CA MET A 92 16.81 7.05 9.17
C MET A 92 16.89 6.35 10.53
N ALA A 93 16.10 5.31 10.76
CA ALA A 93 16.11 4.53 12.00
C ALA A 93 17.48 3.87 12.24
N LEU A 94 18.09 3.29 11.21
CA LEU A 94 19.43 2.71 11.27
C LEU A 94 20.49 3.78 11.55
N SER A 95 20.38 4.96 10.93
CA SER A 95 21.29 6.09 11.18
C SER A 95 21.16 6.60 12.62
N MET A 96 19.94 6.73 13.14
CA MET A 96 19.68 7.12 14.53
C MET A 96 20.17 6.06 15.51
N ALA A 97 19.93 4.78 15.22
CA ALA A 97 20.39 3.67 16.05
C ALA A 97 21.92 3.60 16.10
N ALA A 98 22.60 3.76 14.96
CA ALA A 98 24.06 3.81 14.90
C ALA A 98 24.62 5.02 15.68
N HIS A 99 23.98 6.19 15.55
CA HIS A 99 24.38 7.37 16.32
C HIS A 99 24.18 7.17 17.83
N ALA A 100 23.04 6.62 18.25
CA ALA A 100 22.75 6.32 19.65
C ALA A 100 23.71 5.27 20.22
N ALA A 101 24.04 4.23 19.45
CA ALA A 101 25.01 3.21 19.85
C ALA A 101 26.43 3.79 20.03
N HIS A 102 26.87 4.70 19.16
CA HIS A 102 28.16 5.40 19.34
C HIS A 102 28.17 6.28 20.59
N HIS A 103 27.09 7.01 20.88
CA HIS A 103 26.98 7.78 22.13
C HIS A 103 26.99 6.87 23.36
N HIS A 104 26.31 5.72 23.31
CA HIS A 104 26.34 4.74 24.39
C HIS A 104 27.74 4.14 24.60
N ALA A 105 28.47 3.84 23.52
CA ALA A 105 29.84 3.33 23.58
C ALA A 105 30.83 4.35 24.17
N HIS A 106 30.70 5.63 23.81
CA HIS A 106 31.54 6.70 24.36
C HIS A 106 31.15 7.08 25.80
N GLY A 107 29.88 6.98 26.17
CA GLY A 107 29.40 7.21 27.55
C GLY A 107 29.89 6.15 28.54
N VAL A 108 30.07 4.89 28.11
CA VAL A 108 30.64 3.81 28.94
C VAL A 108 32.16 3.93 29.08
N ALA A 109 32.86 4.46 28.07
CA ALA A 109 34.32 4.66 28.11
C ALA A 109 34.76 5.82 29.03
N LEU A 110 33.83 6.71 29.41
CA LEU A 110 34.08 7.90 30.25
C LEU A 110 33.61 7.75 31.70
N ALA A 111 33.13 6.57 32.13
CA ALA A 111 32.88 6.32 33.54
C ALA A 111 34.21 6.02 34.25
N PRO A 112 34.75 6.93 35.09
CA PRO A 112 35.92 6.63 35.89
C PRO A 112 35.55 5.53 36.89
N SER A 113 36.22 4.40 36.77
CA SER A 113 36.28 3.38 37.82
C SER A 113 36.90 4.02 39.07
N VAL A 114 36.05 4.32 40.06
CA VAL A 114 36.45 4.61 41.44
C VAL A 114 36.52 3.30 42.21
#